data_AF-A0A6N7ZPK7-F1
#
_entry.id   AF-A0A6N7ZPK7-F1
#
_cell.length_a   1.000
_cell.length_b   1.000
_cell.length_c   1.000
_cell.angle_alpha   90.00
_cell.angle_beta   90.00
_cell.angle_gamma   90.00
#
_symmetry.space_group_name_H-M   'P 1'
#
loop_
_entity.id
_entity.type
_entity.pdbx_description
1 polymer ?
#
loop_
_entity_poly.entity_id
_entity_poly.type
_entity_poly.pdbx_seq_one_letter_code
_entity_poly.pdbx_strand_id
1 'polypeptide(L)'
;LPGAKGPHPNRVSEEIEAAVLDHALDHPCHGALRVEQELRLKGLQVSSGGVRGVWQRHGLLTKHERLLRLEKATAERRIELSDEQIRLLERFSPEFRERHIEAPHTGSLVAVDTFFVGTLKGVGKIYLQSAIDCHSRHA
;
A
#
# COMPACT_ATOMS: atom_id res chain seq x y z
N LEU A 1 1.16 14.16 19.78
CA LEU A 1 0.07 15.11 19.45
C LEU A 1 0.09 15.38 17.95
N PRO A 2 -1.03 15.26 17.23
CA PRO A 2 -1.10 15.69 15.84
C PRO A 2 -0.76 17.18 15.75
N GLY A 3 0.04 17.58 14.76
CA GLY A 3 0.41 18.98 14.55
C GLY A 3 -0.82 19.83 14.19
N ALA A 4 -0.70 21.15 14.32
CA ALA A 4 -1.79 22.07 13.99
C ALA A 4 -2.29 21.82 12.56
N LYS A 5 -3.58 21.48 12.41
CA LYS A 5 -4.21 21.22 11.10
C LYS A 5 -4.74 22.50 10.44
N GLY A 6 -4.98 23.56 11.22
CA GLY A 6 -5.40 24.86 10.72
C GLY A 6 -4.24 25.73 10.23
N PRO A 7 -4.54 26.92 9.65
CA PRO A 7 -3.53 27.90 9.28
C PRO A 7 -2.66 28.26 10.49
N HIS A 8 -1.34 28.27 10.30
CA HIS A 8 -0.37 28.61 11.35
C HIS A 8 0.81 29.36 10.72
N PRO A 9 1.44 30.34 11.40
CA PRO A 9 2.53 31.15 10.84
C PRO A 9 3.70 30.35 10.26
N ASN A 10 4.02 29.21 10.87
CA ASN A 10 5.11 28.32 10.45
C ASN A 10 4.67 27.26 9.41
N ARG A 11 3.51 27.42 8.77
CA ARG A 11 3.06 26.50 7.71
C ARG A 11 3.86 26.78 6.44
N VAL A 12 4.29 25.69 5.80
CA VAL A 12 4.88 25.77 4.46
C VAL A 12 3.84 26.27 3.46
N SER A 13 4.29 26.86 2.35
CA SER A 13 3.38 27.26 1.27
C SER A 13 2.62 26.05 0.73
N GLU A 14 1.46 26.31 0.11
CA GLU A 14 0.65 25.25 -0.52
C GLU A 14 1.42 24.51 -1.61
N GLU A 15 2.26 25.23 -2.37
CA GLU A 15 3.16 24.66 -3.37
C GLU A 15 4.14 23.64 -2.77
N ILE A 16 4.81 23.99 -1.66
CA ILE A 16 5.72 23.09 -0.96
C ILE A 16 4.95 21.91 -0.35
N GLU A 17 3.77 22.17 0.20
CA GLU A 17 2.93 21.12 0.77
C GLU A 17 2.53 20.09 -0.30
N ALA A 18 2.09 20.55 -1.47
CA ALA A 18 1.76 19.70 -2.61
C ALA A 18 2.99 18.89 -3.07
N ALA A 19 4.13 19.56 -3.26
CA ALA A 19 5.36 18.89 -3.69
C ALA A 19 5.82 17.79 -2.72
N VAL A 20 5.67 18.00 -1.39
CA VAL A 20 5.98 16.97 -0.38
C VAL A 20 5.03 15.78 -0.48
N LEU A 21 3.75 16.03 -0.76
CA LEU A 21 2.73 14.98 -0.87
C LEU A 21 2.87 14.17 -2.16
N ASP A 22 3.24 14.82 -3.27
CA ASP A 22 3.52 14.17 -4.55
C ASP A 22 4.78 13.33 -4.44
N HIS A 23 5.83 13.88 -3.84
CA HIS A 23 7.06 13.13 -3.58
C HIS A 23 6.83 11.87 -2.73
N ALA A 24 5.90 11.94 -1.78
CA ALA A 24 5.53 10.78 -0.95
C ALA A 24 4.77 9.68 -1.72
N LEU A 25 4.12 10.02 -2.84
CA LEU A 25 3.52 9.04 -3.76
C LEU A 25 4.58 8.42 -4.67
N ASP A 26 5.48 9.25 -5.22
CA ASP A 26 6.55 8.80 -6.12
C ASP A 26 7.55 7.90 -5.37
N HIS A 27 7.97 8.32 -4.17
CA HIS A 27 9.01 7.68 -3.38
C HIS A 27 8.58 7.45 -1.92
N PRO A 28 7.63 6.54 -1.65
CA PRO A 28 7.05 6.34 -0.32
C PRO A 28 8.07 5.88 0.74
N CYS A 29 9.19 5.32 0.31
CA CYS A 29 10.27 4.86 1.20
C CYS A 29 11.27 5.95 1.60
N HIS A 30 11.28 7.11 0.95
CA HIS A 30 12.24 8.17 1.29
C HIS A 30 11.92 8.75 2.66
N GLY A 31 12.97 8.99 3.46
CA GLY A 31 12.87 9.67 4.74
C GLY A 31 12.83 11.19 4.55
N ALA A 32 12.36 11.92 5.57
CA ALA A 32 12.15 13.37 5.48
C ALA A 32 13.40 14.18 5.06
N LEU A 33 14.60 13.75 5.49
CA LEU A 33 15.87 14.35 5.07
C LEU A 33 16.13 14.17 3.57
N ARG A 34 15.82 12.99 3.01
CA ARG A 34 16.02 12.74 1.58
C ARG A 34 15.02 13.54 0.75
N VAL A 35 13.76 13.59 1.17
CA VAL A 35 12.72 14.40 0.52
C VAL A 35 13.12 15.88 0.50
N GLU A 36 13.60 16.39 1.63
CA GLU A 36 14.13 17.75 1.74
C GLU A 36 15.24 18.05 0.73
N GLN A 37 16.21 17.13 0.61
CA GLN A 37 17.32 17.26 -0.33
C GLN A 37 16.85 17.23 -1.78
N GLU A 38 15.95 16.30 -2.12
CA GLU A 38 15.40 16.15 -3.48
C GLU A 38 14.53 17.36 -3.87
N LEU A 39 13.73 17.91 -2.95
CA LEU A 39 12.97 19.14 -3.20
C LEU A 39 13.86 20.37 -3.35
N ARG A 40 14.96 20.46 -2.57
CA ARG A 40 15.94 21.54 -2.72
C ARG A 40 16.59 21.56 -4.09
N LEU A 41 16.89 20.38 -4.65
CA LEU A 41 17.40 20.26 -6.02
C LEU A 41 16.38 20.76 -7.07
N LYS A 42 15.09 20.69 -6.77
CA LYS A 42 14.00 21.25 -7.57
C LYS A 42 13.75 22.75 -7.31
N GLY A 43 14.57 23.40 -6.48
CA GLY A 43 14.43 24.82 -6.11
C GLY A 43 13.42 25.10 -4.99
N LEU A 44 12.80 24.06 -4.41
CA LEU A 44 11.82 24.19 -3.34
C LEU A 44 12.51 24.07 -1.98
N GLN A 45 12.56 25.17 -1.23
CA GLN A 45 13.19 25.20 0.09
C GLN A 45 12.21 24.78 1.18
N VAL A 46 12.49 23.64 1.80
CA VAL A 46 11.80 23.14 2.99
C VAL A 46 12.83 22.47 3.89
N SER A 47 12.60 22.42 5.20
CA SER A 47 13.44 21.64 6.13
C SER A 47 12.89 20.23 6.33
N SER A 48 13.71 19.27 6.75
CA SER A 48 13.24 17.91 7.11
C SER A 48 12.14 17.93 8.19
N GLY A 49 12.23 18.87 9.14
CA GLY A 49 11.17 19.10 10.13
C GLY A 49 9.87 19.61 9.50
N GLY A 50 9.96 20.49 8.50
CA GLY A 50 8.83 20.97 7.70
C GLY A 50 8.15 19.84 6.93
N VAL A 51 8.93 18.98 6.27
CA VAL A 51 8.44 17.76 5.58
C VAL A 51 7.70 16.86 6.57
N ARG A 52 8.30 16.56 7.72
CA ARG A 52 7.66 15.75 8.78
C ARG A 52 6.37 16.40 9.29
N GLY A 53 6.34 17.73 9.41
CA GLY A 53 5.16 18.49 9.78
C GLY A 53 4.02 18.34 8.77
N VAL A 54 4.32 18.36 7.47
CA VAL A 54 3.35 18.06 6.40
C VAL A 54 2.82 16.64 6.58
N TRP A 55 3.70 15.64 6.65
CA TRP A 55 3.30 14.25 6.83
C TRP A 55 2.42 14.02 8.06
N GLN A 56 2.71 14.69 9.17
CA GLN A 56 1.90 14.58 10.37
C GLN A 56 0.45 15.06 10.16
N ARG A 57 0.24 16.13 9.38
CA ARG A 57 -1.11 16.65 9.10
C ARG A 57 -1.90 15.71 8.19
N HIS A 58 -1.21 15.00 7.32
CA HIS A 58 -1.78 14.09 6.31
C HIS A 58 -1.77 12.61 6.72
N GLY A 59 -1.28 12.27 7.92
CA GLY A 59 -1.20 10.89 8.40
C GLY A 59 -0.22 10.03 7.61
N LEU A 60 0.98 10.55 7.31
CA LEU A 60 1.99 9.94 6.44
C LEU A 60 3.37 9.83 7.12
N LEU A 61 3.42 9.80 8.45
CA LEU A 61 4.68 9.86 9.20
C LEU A 61 5.51 8.59 8.99
N THR A 62 4.84 7.45 8.92
CA THR A 62 5.46 6.15 8.76
C THR A 62 5.55 5.78 7.28
N LYS A 63 6.54 4.95 6.96
CA LYS A 63 6.64 4.32 5.64
C LYS A 63 5.39 3.51 5.31
N HIS A 64 4.80 2.85 6.30
CA HIS A 64 3.58 2.05 6.16
C HIS A 64 2.40 2.91 5.70
N GLU A 65 2.16 4.05 6.35
CA GLU A 65 1.11 4.99 5.95
C GLU A 65 1.30 5.53 4.52
N ARG A 66 2.55 5.81 4.11
CA ARG A 66 2.84 6.27 2.74
C ARG A 66 2.61 5.18 1.70
N LEU A 67 2.94 3.92 2.01
CA LEU A 67 2.65 2.79 1.12
C LEU A 67 1.15 2.53 1.00
N LEU A 68 0.39 2.60 2.10
CA LEU A 68 -1.08 2.52 2.06
C LEU A 68 -1.69 3.66 1.22
N ARG A 69 -1.13 4.86 1.31
CA ARG A 69 -1.55 5.98 0.45
C ARG A 69 -1.30 5.68 -1.03
N LEU A 70 -0.15 5.12 -1.39
CA LEU A 70 0.16 4.74 -2.77
C LEU A 70 -0.80 3.66 -3.29
N GLU A 71 -1.05 2.62 -2.49
CA GLU A 71 -2.01 1.56 -2.80
C GLU A 71 -3.42 2.15 -3.05
N LYS A 72 -3.89 2.99 -2.13
CA LYS A 72 -5.19 3.68 -2.26
C LYS A 72 -5.25 4.54 -3.52
N ALA A 73 -4.20 5.31 -3.81
CA ALA A 73 -4.15 6.17 -4.99
C ALA A 73 -4.22 5.36 -6.29
N THR A 74 -3.60 4.17 -6.32
CA THR A 74 -3.63 3.25 -7.47
C THR A 74 -4.99 2.58 -7.65
N ALA A 75 -5.71 2.32 -6.56
CA ALA A 75 -7.06 1.77 -6.61
C ALA A 75 -8.09 2.81 -7.08
N GLU A 76 -7.97 4.06 -6.66
CA GLU A 76 -8.90 5.13 -6.98
C GLU A 76 -8.64 5.78 -8.34
N ARG A 77 -7.39 5.75 -8.81
CA ARG A 77 -6.95 6.43 -10.04
C ARG A 77 -6.11 5.48 -10.87
N ARG A 78 -6.21 5.61 -12.19
CA ARG A 78 -5.35 4.87 -13.12
C ARG A 78 -3.96 5.52 -13.13
N ILE A 79 -3.13 5.13 -12.18
CA ILE A 79 -1.72 5.55 -12.05
C ILE A 79 -0.86 4.41 -12.61
N GLU A 80 0.05 4.72 -13.54
CA GLU A 80 1.07 3.78 -13.94
C GLU A 80 2.14 3.71 -12.85
N LEU A 81 2.33 2.51 -12.30
CA LEU A 81 3.35 2.26 -11.29
C LEU A 81 4.69 1.97 -11.96
N SER A 82 5.75 2.53 -11.40
CA SER A 82 7.12 2.12 -11.75
C SER A 82 7.43 0.72 -11.20
N ASP A 83 8.40 0.03 -11.82
CA ASP A 83 8.88 -1.27 -11.33
C ASP A 83 9.35 -1.24 -9.87
N GLU A 84 9.92 -0.12 -9.42
CA GLU A 84 10.32 0.06 -8.03
C GLU A 84 9.10 0.10 -7.11
N GLN A 85 8.06 0.87 -7.46
CA GLN A 85 6.82 0.94 -6.70
C GLN A 85 6.09 -0.42 -6.67
N ILE A 86 6.05 -1.15 -7.79
CA ILE A 86 5.47 -2.50 -7.85
C ILE A 86 6.18 -3.42 -6.85
N ARG A 87 7.52 -3.52 -6.93
CA ARG A 87 8.30 -4.35 -6.00
C ARG A 87 8.12 -3.94 -4.54
N LEU A 88 7.97 -2.64 -4.27
CA LEU A 88 7.71 -2.15 -2.91
C LEU A 88 6.33 -2.56 -2.41
N LEU A 89 5.29 -2.47 -3.24
CA LEU A 89 3.93 -2.89 -2.91
C LEU A 89 3.83 -4.40 -2.72
N GLU A 90 4.45 -5.20 -3.59
CA GLU A 90 4.53 -6.66 -3.45
C GLU A 90 5.22 -7.07 -2.15
N ARG A 91 6.33 -6.40 -1.78
CA ARG A 91 7.01 -6.68 -0.52
C ARG A 91 6.20 -6.24 0.70
N PHE A 92 5.40 -5.18 0.55
CA PHE A 92 4.61 -4.61 1.61
C PHE A 92 3.33 -5.41 1.89
N SER A 93 2.66 -5.86 0.84
CA SER A 93 1.42 -6.61 0.94
C SER A 93 1.69 -8.03 1.46
N PRO A 94 1.10 -8.42 2.60
CA PRO A 94 1.20 -9.78 3.11
C PRO A 94 0.75 -10.82 2.08
N GLU A 95 -0.25 -10.47 1.26
CA GLU A 95 -0.81 -11.37 0.25
C GLU A 95 0.23 -11.81 -0.78
N PHE A 96 1.16 -10.92 -1.14
CA PHE A 96 2.25 -11.20 -2.07
C PHE A 96 3.45 -11.79 -1.35
N ARG A 97 3.81 -11.26 -0.17
CA ARG A 97 4.95 -11.75 0.62
C ARG A 97 4.80 -13.21 1.04
N GLU A 98 3.59 -13.66 1.29
CA GLU A 98 3.28 -15.01 1.80
C GLU A 98 2.81 -15.96 0.68
N ARG A 99 2.92 -15.55 -0.60
CA ARG A 99 2.71 -16.46 -1.74
C ARG A 99 3.83 -17.49 -1.80
N HIS A 100 3.53 -18.71 -1.36
CA HIS A 100 4.38 -19.89 -1.60
C HIS A 100 4.13 -20.54 -2.96
N ILE A 101 3.04 -20.17 -3.63
CA ILE A 101 2.59 -20.75 -4.90
C ILE A 101 2.43 -19.61 -5.91
N GLU A 102 3.06 -19.73 -7.06
CA GLU A 102 2.96 -18.79 -8.17
C GLU A 102 1.79 -19.17 -9.09
N ALA A 103 0.84 -18.26 -9.26
CA ALA A 103 -0.28 -18.38 -10.17
C ALA A 103 -0.35 -17.10 -11.01
N PRO A 104 0.07 -17.12 -12.29
CA PRO A 104 0.32 -15.89 -13.06
C PRO A 104 -0.95 -15.13 -13.45
N HIS A 105 -2.08 -15.81 -13.64
CA HIS A 105 -3.36 -15.18 -13.95
C HIS A 105 -4.53 -16.02 -13.39
N THR A 106 -5.72 -15.44 -13.31
CA THR A 106 -6.93 -16.15 -12.91
C THR A 106 -7.13 -17.41 -13.76
N GLY A 107 -7.48 -18.52 -13.12
CA GLY A 107 -7.67 -19.84 -13.72
C GLY A 107 -6.38 -20.59 -14.05
N SER A 108 -5.19 -20.01 -13.82
CA SER A 108 -3.91 -20.69 -14.09
C SER A 108 -3.65 -21.87 -13.16
N LEU A 109 -4.16 -21.80 -11.91
CA LEU A 109 -4.00 -22.84 -10.92
C LEU A 109 -5.17 -22.79 -9.95
N VAL A 110 -5.78 -23.94 -9.68
CA VAL A 110 -6.88 -24.10 -8.72
C VAL A 110 -6.46 -25.09 -7.66
N ALA A 111 -6.53 -24.67 -6.40
CA ALA A 111 -6.36 -25.56 -5.26
C ALA A 111 -7.71 -26.20 -4.93
N VAL A 112 -7.77 -27.53 -4.96
CA VAL A 112 -8.96 -28.31 -4.61
C VAL A 112 -8.67 -29.13 -3.38
N ASP A 113 -9.58 -29.10 -2.41
CA ASP A 113 -9.50 -29.90 -1.20
C ASP A 113 -10.85 -30.55 -0.87
N THR A 114 -10.80 -31.72 -0.23
CA THR A 114 -11.98 -32.51 0.13
C THR A 114 -11.94 -32.83 1.62
N PHE A 115 -12.90 -32.28 2.36
CA PHE A 115 -12.99 -32.41 3.81
C PHE A 115 -14.20 -33.24 4.21
N PHE A 116 -14.01 -34.14 5.19
CA PHE A 116 -15.13 -34.81 5.83
C PHE A 116 -15.86 -33.84 6.76
N VAL A 117 -17.16 -33.63 6.54
CA VAL A 117 -17.98 -32.68 7.31
C VAL A 117 -18.73 -33.40 8.45
N GLY A 118 -19.14 -34.64 8.22
CA GLY A 118 -19.90 -35.41 9.20
C GLY A 118 -20.75 -36.50 8.57
N THR A 119 -21.62 -37.10 9.37
CA THR A 119 -22.54 -38.15 8.92
C THR A 119 -23.97 -37.70 9.16
N LEU A 120 -24.79 -37.74 8.11
CA LEU A 120 -26.21 -37.42 8.20
C LEU A 120 -27.03 -38.71 8.27
N LYS A 121 -27.91 -38.80 9.28
CA LYS A 121 -28.74 -40.00 9.51
C LYS A 121 -29.59 -40.30 8.27
N GLY A 122 -29.51 -41.52 7.76
CA GLY A 122 -30.26 -41.97 6.57
C GLY A 122 -29.63 -41.62 5.22
N VAL A 123 -28.58 -40.79 5.17
CA VAL A 123 -27.86 -40.43 3.93
C VAL A 123 -26.44 -41.01 3.94
N GLY A 124 -25.75 -40.93 5.08
CA GLY A 124 -24.38 -41.42 5.22
C GLY A 124 -23.37 -40.29 5.38
N LYS A 125 -22.10 -40.56 5.02
CA LYS A 125 -20.99 -39.63 5.18
C LYS A 125 -21.10 -38.47 4.17
N ILE A 126 -20.92 -37.25 4.65
CA ILE A 126 -20.91 -36.02 3.86
C ILE A 126 -19.48 -35.50 3.78
N TYR A 127 -19.06 -35.19 2.56
CA TYR A 127 -17.78 -34.57 2.25
C TYR A 127 -18.02 -33.25 1.54
N LEU A 128 -17.27 -32.21 1.91
CA LEU A 128 -17.25 -30.92 1.23
C LEU A 128 -16.03 -30.89 0.32
N GLN A 129 -16.25 -30.59 -0.96
CA GLN A 129 -15.19 -30.27 -1.89
C GLN A 129 -15.15 -28.75 -2.07
N SER A 130 -14.02 -28.14 -1.76
CA SER A 130 -13.76 -26.72 -1.99
C SER A 130 -12.75 -26.56 -3.12
N ALA A 131 -12.97 -25.58 -3.98
CA ALA A 131 -12.02 -25.18 -5.00
C ALA A 131 -11.76 -23.68 -4.86
N ILE A 132 -10.49 -23.27 -4.88
CA ILE A 132 -10.06 -21.87 -4.78
C ILE A 132 -9.10 -21.58 -5.92
N ASP A 133 -9.34 -20.51 -6.65
CA ASP A 133 -8.38 -20.02 -7.65
C ASP A 133 -7.15 -19.44 -6.96
N CYS A 134 -5.96 -19.96 -7.24
CA CYS A 134 -4.73 -19.58 -6.54
C CYS A 134 -4.23 -18.17 -6.90
N HIS A 135 -4.71 -17.58 -8.00
CA HIS A 135 -4.33 -16.22 -8.41
C HIS A 135 -5.21 -15.15 -7.75
N SER A 136 -6.52 -15.23 -7.98
CA SER A 136 -7.53 -14.30 -7.47
C SER A 136 -7.90 -14.56 -6.02
N ARG A 137 -7.64 -15.77 -5.51
CA ARG A 137 -8.01 -16.23 -4.17
C ARG A 137 -9.51 -16.08 -3.86
N HIS A 138 -10.33 -16.06 -4.90
CA HIS A 138 -11.77 -16.16 -4.78
C HIS A 138 -12.19 -17.63 -4.72
N ALA A 139 -13.18 -17.91 -3.87
CA ALA A 139 -13.86 -19.20 -3.73
C ALA A 139 -15.34 -19.01 -4.12
#